data_AF-A0A453R1J3-F1
#
_entry.id   AF-A0A453R1J3-F1
#
_cell.length_a   1.000
_cell.length_b   1.000
_cell.length_c   1.000
_cell.angle_alpha   90.00
_cell.angle_beta   90.00
_cell.angle_gamma   90.00
#
_symmetry.space_group_name_H-M   'P 1'
#
loop_
_entity.id
_entity.type
_entity.pdbx_description
1 polymer ?
#
loop_
_entity_poly.entity_id
_entity_poly.type
_entity_poly.pdbx_seq_one_letter_code
_entity_poly.pdbx_strand_id
1 'polypeptide(L)'
;ARPELQETCQAIAAITTEVSAGIQPQRKSILFSTATTSSHHDEGGDDKEKISVTFVNKDGTEKTISVPVGMSMLEAAHENDIELEGACEGSLACSTCHVIVMDVKDYNKLEDPTDEENDMLDLAFGLTETSRLGCQVIAKPELDGVRLALPAATRNFAVDGFVPKPH
;
A
#
# COMPACT_ATOMS: atom_id res chain seq x y z
N ALA A 1 -19.87 41.95 -12.90
CA ALA A 1 -18.71 42.85 -12.93
C ALA A 1 -18.28 43.12 -11.50
N ARG A 2 -17.17 42.50 -11.06
CA ARG A 2 -16.52 42.74 -9.76
C ARG A 2 -15.10 43.27 -10.05
N PRO A 3 -14.59 44.15 -9.18
CA PRO A 3 -13.67 45.24 -9.53
C PRO A 3 -12.18 44.88 -9.45
N GLU A 4 -11.39 45.72 -10.13
CA GLU A 4 -9.94 45.89 -9.96
C GLU A 4 -9.52 46.23 -8.52
N LEU A 5 -8.35 45.72 -8.11
CA LEU A 5 -7.44 46.42 -7.20
C LEU A 5 -5.99 45.88 -7.33
N GLN A 6 -5.23 46.51 -8.23
CA GLN A 6 -3.98 47.22 -7.96
C GLN A 6 -2.80 46.53 -7.22
N GLU A 7 -1.73 46.32 -8.00
CA GLU A 7 -0.30 46.64 -7.77
C GLU A 7 0.43 46.27 -6.47
N THR A 8 1.52 45.51 -6.61
CA THR A 8 2.82 45.82 -5.97
C THR A 8 3.99 45.40 -6.86
N CYS A 9 4.84 46.38 -7.18
CA CYS A 9 6.08 46.26 -7.93
C CYS A 9 7.26 45.66 -7.13
N GLN A 10 8.13 44.97 -7.88
CA GLN A 10 9.61 44.96 -7.83
C GLN A 10 10.42 44.30 -6.70
N ALA A 11 11.21 43.31 -7.17
CA ALA A 11 12.68 43.22 -7.13
C ALA A 11 13.37 42.69 -5.87
N ILE A 12 14.23 41.67 -6.09
CA ILE A 12 15.63 41.48 -5.66
C ILE A 12 16.11 40.19 -6.36
N ALA A 13 16.89 40.28 -7.45
CA ALA A 13 18.36 40.15 -7.50
C ALA A 13 18.87 38.85 -6.82
N ALA A 14 19.11 37.79 -7.59
CA ALA A 14 20.43 37.45 -8.17
C ALA A 14 21.46 36.98 -7.12
N ILE A 15 21.68 35.66 -7.05
CA ILE A 15 22.99 35.10 -6.69
C ILE A 15 23.27 33.93 -7.65
N THR A 16 24.24 34.19 -8.50
CA THR A 16 24.94 33.29 -9.40
C THR A 16 25.94 32.43 -8.62
N THR A 17 25.96 31.12 -8.84
CA THR A 17 27.20 30.31 -8.79
C THR A 17 27.03 29.01 -9.58
N GLU A 18 27.37 29.10 -10.87
CA GLU A 18 28.20 28.16 -11.63
C GLU A 18 28.88 27.01 -10.84
N VAL A 19 28.62 25.76 -11.27
CA VAL A 19 29.68 24.75 -11.39
C VAL A 19 29.54 24.03 -12.73
N SER A 20 30.62 24.08 -13.49
CA SER A 20 30.76 23.51 -14.82
C SER A 20 31.27 22.07 -14.77
N ALA A 21 31.07 21.41 -15.91
CA ALA A 21 31.90 20.36 -16.52
C ALA A 21 31.51 18.91 -16.27
N GLY A 22 31.17 18.22 -17.36
CA GLY A 22 31.06 16.76 -17.38
C GLY A 22 30.38 16.17 -18.62
N ILE A 23 30.77 16.62 -19.82
CA ILE A 23 30.39 15.97 -21.09
C ILE A 23 31.08 14.60 -21.20
N GLN A 24 30.39 13.64 -21.85
CA GLN A 24 30.86 12.60 -22.81
C GLN A 24 30.50 11.12 -22.47
N PRO A 25 30.55 10.16 -23.44
CA PRO A 25 29.38 9.70 -24.20
C PRO A 25 29.18 8.16 -24.25
N GLN A 26 28.02 7.75 -24.81
CA GLN A 26 27.77 6.62 -25.72
C GLN A 26 28.49 5.25 -25.55
N ARG A 27 27.61 4.23 -25.42
CA ARG A 27 27.53 2.97 -26.20
C ARG A 27 28.32 1.71 -25.76
N LYS A 28 27.52 0.64 -25.77
CA LYS A 28 27.74 -0.72 -26.31
C LYS A 28 28.27 -1.82 -25.36
N SER A 29 27.31 -2.68 -25.01
CA SER A 29 27.24 -4.10 -25.36
C SER A 29 27.99 -5.15 -24.51
N ILE A 30 27.18 -6.11 -24.04
CA ILE A 30 27.35 -7.58 -24.09
C ILE A 30 28.03 -8.27 -22.88
N LEU A 31 27.15 -9.00 -22.16
CA LEU A 31 27.25 -10.32 -21.50
C LEU A 31 28.13 -10.47 -20.25
N PHE A 32 27.57 -11.08 -19.19
CA PHE A 32 28.04 -12.35 -18.60
C PHE A 32 27.03 -12.90 -17.55
N SER A 33 26.62 -14.17 -17.76
CA SER A 33 26.33 -15.27 -16.82
C SER A 33 25.27 -15.21 -15.69
N THR A 34 24.27 -16.09 -15.87
CA THR A 34 23.74 -17.15 -14.96
C THR A 34 23.67 -16.95 -13.45
N ALA A 35 22.42 -16.94 -12.96
CA ALA A 35 21.84 -17.58 -11.76
C ALA A 35 22.70 -17.69 -10.48
N THR A 36 22.25 -17.04 -9.39
CA THR A 36 21.98 -17.68 -8.09
C THR A 36 21.13 -16.74 -7.22
N THR A 37 20.36 -17.38 -6.37
CA THR A 37 19.30 -16.92 -5.49
C THR A 37 19.77 -15.98 -4.38
N SER A 38 19.06 -14.88 -4.21
CA SER A 38 18.51 -14.45 -2.91
C SER A 38 17.70 -13.19 -3.19
N SER A 39 16.37 -13.31 -3.06
CA SER A 39 15.45 -12.20 -3.00
C SER A 39 16.04 -11.16 -2.04
N HIS A 40 16.25 -9.96 -2.56
CA HIS A 40 16.68 -8.82 -1.77
C HIS A 40 15.59 -8.54 -0.74
N HIS A 41 15.73 -9.07 0.48
CA HIS A 41 15.27 -8.35 1.64
C HIS A 41 16.21 -7.16 1.76
N ASP A 42 15.73 -6.02 1.25
CA ASP A 42 16.33 -4.72 1.54
C ASP A 42 16.08 -4.43 3.03
N GLU A 43 16.95 -4.96 3.88
CA GLU A 43 17.14 -4.49 5.25
C GLU A 43 17.89 -3.16 5.20
N GLY A 44 17.26 -2.15 4.60
CA GLY A 44 17.61 -0.75 4.69
C GLY A 44 17.06 -0.17 5.99
N GLY A 45 17.92 -0.11 7.01
CA GLY A 45 17.72 0.68 8.21
C GLY A 45 18.14 2.12 7.97
N ASP A 46 17.16 2.97 7.68
CA ASP A 46 17.26 4.43 7.71
C ASP A 46 16.03 4.91 8.47
N ASP A 47 16.18 5.82 9.43
CA ASP A 47 15.17 6.31 10.39
C ASP A 47 13.72 6.33 9.84
N LYS A 48 13.03 5.18 9.90
CA LYS A 48 11.74 5.00 9.23
C LYS A 48 10.69 5.75 10.02
N GLU A 49 10.19 6.85 9.45
CA GLU A 49 8.96 7.49 9.90
C GLU A 49 7.87 6.41 10.04
N LYS A 50 7.22 6.36 11.21
CA LYS A 50 6.19 5.36 11.50
C LYS A 50 4.85 6.06 11.63
N ILE A 51 3.82 5.42 11.09
CA ILE A 51 2.43 5.85 11.24
C ILE A 51 1.71 4.96 12.23
N SER A 52 0.69 5.52 12.88
CA SER A 52 -0.25 4.79 13.72
C SER A 52 -1.39 4.24 12.86
N VAL A 53 -1.66 2.94 12.97
CA VAL A 53 -2.74 2.26 12.24
C VAL A 53 -3.57 1.47 13.24
N THR A 54 -4.89 1.64 13.22
CA THR A 54 -5.81 0.90 14.10
C THR A 54 -6.57 -0.14 13.31
N PHE A 55 -6.38 -1.41 13.66
CA PHE A 55 -7.11 -2.53 13.08
C PHE A 55 -8.29 -2.91 13.98
N VAL A 56 -9.49 -2.96 13.42
CA VAL A 56 -10.71 -3.40 14.10
C VAL A 56 -11.01 -4.82 13.67
N ASN A 57 -10.83 -5.76 14.59
CA ASN A 57 -11.14 -7.18 14.35
C ASN A 57 -12.65 -7.43 14.24
N LYS A 58 -12.99 -8.64 13.80
CA LYS A 58 -14.37 -9.14 13.65
C LYS A 58 -15.16 -9.09 14.97
N ASP A 59 -14.48 -9.32 16.10
CA ASP A 59 -15.05 -9.22 17.45
C ASP A 59 -15.25 -7.77 17.92
N GLY A 60 -14.90 -6.77 17.11
CA GLY A 60 -14.91 -5.35 17.47
C GLY A 60 -13.73 -4.91 18.33
N THR A 61 -12.75 -5.81 18.55
CA THR A 61 -11.52 -5.47 19.26
C THR A 61 -10.62 -4.61 18.38
N GLU A 62 -10.25 -3.43 18.88
CA GLU A 62 -9.36 -2.50 18.19
C GLU A 62 -7.91 -2.72 18.65
N LYS A 63 -6.99 -2.83 17.70
CA LYS A 63 -5.55 -2.95 17.95
C LYS A 63 -4.81 -1.87 17.18
N THR A 64 -4.24 -0.92 17.90
CA THR A 64 -3.40 0.13 17.32
C THR A 64 -1.96 -0.33 17.28
N ILE A 65 -1.36 -0.27 16.09
CA ILE A 65 0.02 -0.68 15.83
C ILE A 65 0.80 0.47 15.19
N SER A 66 2.12 0.41 15.29
CA SER A 66 3.02 1.39 14.67
C SER A 66 3.68 0.75 13.46
N VAL A 67 3.38 1.28 12.27
CA VAL A 67 3.80 0.72 10.99
C VAL A 67 4.83 1.65 10.34
N PRO A 68 6.02 1.17 9.94
CA PRO A 68 6.97 1.98 9.20
C PRO A 68 6.40 2.37 7.83
N VAL A 69 6.62 3.62 7.42
CA VAL A 69 6.28 4.09 6.08
C VAL A 69 6.96 3.21 5.03
N GLY A 70 6.22 2.87 3.98
CA GLY A 70 6.65 1.98 2.90
C GLY A 70 6.31 0.50 3.09
N MET A 71 5.79 0.09 4.26
CA MET A 71 5.33 -1.29 4.51
C MET A 71 3.86 -1.47 4.12
N SER A 72 3.48 -2.66 3.65
CA SER A 72 2.07 -2.97 3.35
C SER A 72 1.24 -3.21 4.61
N MET A 73 -0.06 -2.93 4.56
CA MET A 73 -0.96 -3.21 5.70
C MET A 73 -1.06 -4.71 6.00
N LEU A 74 -0.84 -5.57 5.01
CA LEU A 74 -0.79 -7.02 5.19
C LEU A 74 0.41 -7.45 6.05
N GLU A 75 1.62 -7.00 5.69
CA GLU A 75 2.84 -7.31 6.46
C GLU A 75 2.74 -6.74 7.88
N ALA A 76 2.28 -5.49 8.00
CA ALA A 76 2.08 -4.84 9.29
C ALA A 76 1.11 -5.61 10.18
N ALA A 77 0.04 -6.17 9.62
CA ALA A 77 -0.91 -7.01 10.33
C ALA A 77 -0.25 -8.32 10.83
N HIS A 78 0.52 -8.99 9.97
CA HIS A 78 1.20 -10.25 10.32
C HIS A 78 2.28 -10.05 11.38
N GLU A 79 3.10 -9.00 11.28
CA GLU A 79 4.13 -8.69 12.28
C GLU A 79 3.56 -8.36 13.66
N ASN A 80 2.30 -7.93 13.71
CA ASN A 80 1.63 -7.53 14.95
C ASN A 80 0.55 -8.53 15.37
N ASP A 81 0.58 -9.79 14.93
CA ASP A 81 -0.39 -10.84 15.32
C ASP A 81 -1.86 -10.39 15.13
N ILE A 82 -2.17 -9.72 14.02
CA ILE A 82 -3.54 -9.41 13.60
C ILE A 82 -4.01 -10.52 12.65
N GLU A 83 -5.22 -11.01 12.86
CA GLU A 83 -5.82 -12.11 12.09
C GLU A 83 -6.32 -11.64 10.70
N LEU A 84 -5.41 -11.04 9.93
CA LEU A 84 -5.65 -10.69 8.53
C LEU A 84 -5.13 -11.81 7.63
N GLU A 85 -6.02 -12.41 6.84
CA GLU A 85 -5.62 -13.45 5.90
C GLU A 85 -4.85 -12.87 4.70
N GLY A 86 -3.92 -13.66 4.15
CA GLY A 86 -3.07 -13.23 3.05
C GLY A 86 -2.59 -14.41 2.20
N ALA A 87 -3.54 -15.21 1.68
CA ALA A 87 -3.24 -16.51 1.06
C ALA A 87 -2.28 -16.45 -0.15
N CYS A 88 -2.25 -15.31 -0.86
CA CYS A 88 -1.39 -15.09 -2.03
C CYS A 88 -0.18 -14.19 -1.73
N GLU A 89 0.06 -13.86 -0.46
CA GLU A 89 1.22 -13.06 -0.02
C GLU A 89 1.36 -11.72 -0.77
N GLY A 90 0.23 -11.11 -1.13
CA GLY A 90 0.22 -9.82 -1.85
C GLY A 90 0.35 -9.88 -3.37
N SER A 91 0.35 -11.06 -3.98
CA SER A 91 0.49 -11.25 -5.44
C SER A 91 -0.76 -10.86 -6.27
N LEU A 92 -1.72 -10.10 -5.70
CA LEU A 92 -2.99 -9.70 -6.35
C LEU A 92 -3.77 -10.90 -6.96
N ALA A 93 -3.61 -12.09 -6.37
CA ALA A 93 -4.23 -13.33 -6.86
C ALA A 93 -5.36 -13.82 -5.94
N CYS A 94 -5.70 -13.04 -4.92
CA CYS A 94 -6.68 -13.39 -3.90
C CYS A 94 -7.30 -12.14 -3.29
N SER A 95 -8.45 -12.29 -2.63
CA SER A 95 -9.15 -11.22 -1.89
C SER A 95 -9.27 -11.50 -0.39
N THR A 96 -8.40 -12.38 0.15
CA THR A 96 -8.38 -12.72 1.58
C THR A 96 -7.78 -11.62 2.45
N CYS A 97 -6.96 -10.73 1.86
CA CYS A 97 -6.41 -9.53 2.50
C CYS A 97 -7.35 -8.31 2.45
N HIS A 98 -8.64 -8.53 2.15
CA HIS A 98 -9.64 -7.47 2.10
C HIS A 98 -9.75 -6.73 3.43
N VAL A 99 -9.66 -5.41 3.38
CA VAL A 99 -9.83 -4.50 4.52
C VAL A 99 -10.82 -3.39 4.15
N ILE A 100 -11.49 -2.84 5.15
CA ILE A 100 -12.45 -1.75 4.99
C ILE A 100 -11.89 -0.51 5.68
N VAL A 101 -11.66 0.57 4.93
CA VAL A 101 -11.24 1.85 5.52
C VAL A 101 -12.47 2.49 6.17
N MET A 102 -12.42 2.71 7.49
CA MET A 102 -13.60 3.22 8.21
C MET A 102 -13.88 4.69 7.90
N ASP A 103 -12.83 5.48 7.71
CA ASP A 103 -12.91 6.91 7.48
C ASP A 103 -12.73 7.24 5.98
N VAL A 104 -13.78 7.79 5.37
CA VAL A 104 -13.78 8.21 3.96
C VAL A 104 -12.67 9.23 3.68
N LYS A 105 -12.30 10.05 4.68
CA LYS A 105 -11.20 11.02 4.55
C LYS A 105 -9.85 10.33 4.30
N ASP A 106 -9.61 9.21 4.96
CA ASP A 106 -8.37 8.44 4.77
C ASP A 106 -8.43 7.63 3.49
N TYR A 107 -9.60 7.11 3.12
CA TYR A 107 -9.81 6.47 1.83
C TYR A 107 -9.47 7.40 0.65
N ASN A 108 -9.88 8.67 0.71
CA ASN A 108 -9.55 9.65 -0.34
C ASN A 108 -8.07 10.03 -0.44
N LYS A 109 -7.24 9.67 0.55
CA LYS A 109 -5.78 9.85 0.49
C LYS A 109 -5.08 8.65 -0.16
N LEU A 110 -5.77 7.52 -0.25
CA LEU A 110 -5.25 6.34 -0.94
C LEU A 110 -5.36 6.52 -2.45
N GLU A 111 -4.46 5.86 -3.18
CA GLU A 111 -4.55 5.77 -4.64
C GLU A 111 -5.77 4.93 -5.02
N ASP A 112 -6.53 5.31 -6.04
CA ASP A 112 -7.69 4.53 -6.47
C ASP A 112 -7.34 3.07 -6.77
N PRO A 113 -8.22 2.10 -6.45
CA PRO A 113 -7.99 0.70 -6.79
C PRO A 113 -7.88 0.53 -8.31
N THR A 114 -6.93 -0.29 -8.75
CA THR A 114 -6.79 -0.65 -10.18
C THR A 114 -7.95 -1.52 -10.63
N ASP A 115 -8.18 -1.62 -11.94
CA ASP A 115 -9.24 -2.50 -12.49
C ASP A 115 -9.03 -3.97 -12.04
N GLU A 116 -7.78 -4.45 -12.03
CA GLU A 116 -7.43 -5.80 -11.55
C GLU A 116 -7.71 -5.98 -10.05
N GLU A 117 -7.49 -4.94 -9.24
CA GLU A 117 -7.84 -4.95 -7.81
C GLU A 117 -9.36 -5.03 -7.64
N ASN A 118 -10.12 -4.25 -8.40
CA ASN A 118 -11.58 -4.24 -8.36
C ASN A 118 -12.17 -5.60 -8.77
N ASP A 119 -11.62 -6.24 -9.81
CA ASP A 119 -12.03 -7.58 -10.23
C ASP A 119 -11.88 -8.62 -9.10
N MET A 120 -10.84 -8.48 -8.26
CA MET A 120 -10.64 -9.35 -7.10
C MET A 120 -11.52 -8.95 -5.91
N LEU A 121 -11.74 -7.65 -5.69
CA LEU A 121 -12.62 -7.12 -4.64
C LEU A 121 -14.08 -7.55 -4.85
N ASP A 122 -14.55 -7.68 -6.09
CA ASP A 122 -15.89 -8.19 -6.40
C ASP A 122 -16.14 -9.63 -5.90
N LEU A 123 -15.06 -10.38 -5.67
CA LEU A 123 -15.12 -11.73 -5.10
C LEU A 123 -15.12 -11.73 -3.56
N ALA A 124 -14.80 -10.59 -2.93
CA ALA A 124 -14.72 -10.44 -1.48
C ALA A 124 -16.11 -10.43 -0.83
N PHE A 125 -16.15 -10.83 0.44
CA PHE A 125 -17.40 -10.83 1.21
C PHE A 125 -17.57 -9.50 1.94
N GLY A 126 -18.77 -8.92 1.90
CA GLY A 126 -19.03 -7.66 2.59
C GLY A 126 -18.29 -6.46 1.98
N LEU A 127 -18.18 -6.43 0.65
CA LEU A 127 -17.60 -5.30 -0.08
C LEU A 127 -18.36 -4.01 0.22
N THR A 128 -17.60 -2.93 0.44
CA THR A 128 -18.09 -1.57 0.69
C THR A 128 -17.39 -0.60 -0.26
N GLU A 129 -17.89 0.63 -0.35
CA GLU A 129 -17.28 1.68 -1.19
C GLU A 129 -15.86 2.08 -0.75
N THR A 130 -15.49 1.83 0.51
CA THR A 130 -14.15 2.11 1.06
C THR A 130 -13.30 0.84 1.24
N SER A 131 -13.69 -0.25 0.58
CA SER A 131 -12.95 -1.52 0.62
C SER A 131 -11.72 -1.49 -0.26
N ARG A 132 -10.63 -2.08 0.24
CA ARG A 132 -9.34 -2.21 -0.47
C ARG A 132 -8.69 -3.55 -0.18
N LEU A 133 -7.76 -3.97 -1.03
CA LEU A 133 -6.86 -5.07 -0.73
C LEU A 133 -5.73 -4.54 0.15
N GLY A 134 -5.64 -5.01 1.40
CA GLY A 134 -4.65 -4.56 2.37
C GLY A 134 -3.20 -4.79 1.93
N CYS A 135 -2.96 -5.70 0.98
CA CYS A 135 -1.63 -5.87 0.38
C CYS A 135 -1.23 -4.76 -0.59
N GLN A 136 -2.20 -4.05 -1.21
CA GLN A 136 -1.94 -2.93 -2.10
C GLN A 136 -1.89 -1.59 -1.34
N VAL A 137 -2.37 -1.57 -0.10
CA VAL A 137 -2.33 -0.39 0.76
C VAL A 137 -0.96 -0.29 1.43
N ILE A 138 -0.17 0.68 1.00
CA ILE A 138 1.15 0.98 1.56
C ILE A 138 1.04 2.08 2.62
N ALA A 139 1.73 1.90 3.74
CA ALA A 139 1.86 2.89 4.79
C ALA A 139 2.51 4.17 4.26
N LYS A 140 1.78 5.29 4.33
CA LYS A 140 2.24 6.63 3.93
C LYS A 140 2.04 7.59 5.10
N PRO A 141 2.89 8.63 5.27
CA PRO A 141 2.77 9.58 6.38
C PRO A 141 1.40 10.28 6.43
N GLU A 142 0.72 10.41 5.30
CA GLU A 142 -0.62 11.01 5.19
C GLU A 142 -1.74 10.16 5.82
N LEU A 143 -1.48 8.86 6.01
CA LEU A 143 -2.40 7.88 6.58
C LEU A 143 -2.18 7.68 8.09
N ASP A 144 -1.45 8.56 8.75
CA ASP A 144 -1.29 8.49 10.20
C ASP A 144 -2.64 8.61 10.92
N GLY A 145 -2.93 7.62 11.76
CA GLY A 145 -4.18 7.48 12.50
C GLY A 145 -5.28 6.74 11.75
N VAL A 146 -4.99 6.14 10.59
CA VAL A 146 -6.01 5.44 9.79
C VAL A 146 -6.61 4.24 10.56
N ARG A 147 -7.92 4.03 10.35
CA ARG A 147 -8.68 2.93 10.95
C ARG A 147 -9.13 1.95 9.88
N LEU A 148 -8.73 0.70 10.02
CA LEU A 148 -9.00 -0.40 9.10
C LEU A 148 -9.84 -1.45 9.81
N ALA A 149 -11.02 -1.77 9.30
CA ALA A 149 -11.85 -2.85 9.80
C ALA A 149 -11.65 -4.12 8.99
N LEU A 150 -11.53 -5.25 9.68
CA LEU A 150 -11.47 -6.57 9.07
C LEU A 150 -12.91 -7.08 8.85
N PRO A 151 -13.24 -7.55 7.63
CA PRO A 151 -14.55 -8.10 7.35
C PRO A 151 -14.79 -9.37 8.18
N ALA A 152 -16.05 -9.62 8.58
CA ALA A 152 -16.43 -10.76 9.42
C ALA A 152 -16.11 -12.14 8.80
N ALA A 153 -15.99 -12.21 7.48
CA ALA A 153 -15.62 -13.41 6.76
C ALA A 153 -14.74 -13.05 5.56
N THR A 154 -13.69 -13.82 5.34
CA THR A 154 -12.84 -13.77 4.16
C THR A 154 -13.09 -15.05 3.36
N ARG A 155 -13.17 -14.95 2.03
CA ARG A 155 -13.50 -16.09 1.17
C ARG A 155 -12.25 -16.90 0.86
N ASN A 156 -11.67 -17.54 1.87
CA ASN A 156 -10.73 -18.63 1.65
C ASN A 156 -11.55 -19.92 1.51
N PHE A 157 -11.81 -20.37 0.28
CA PHE A 157 -12.38 -21.70 0.04
C PHE A 157 -11.30 -22.75 0.39
N ALA A 158 -11.02 -22.92 1.68
CA ALA A 158 -10.55 -24.20 2.17
C ALA A 158 -11.70 -25.18 1.90
N VAL A 159 -11.62 -25.85 0.74
CA VAL A 159 -12.44 -27.00 0.40
C VAL A 159 -12.01 -28.16 1.31
N ASP A 160 -12.36 -28.08 2.59
CA ASP A 160 -12.32 -29.21 3.51
C ASP A 160 -13.30 -30.28 2.98
N GLY A 161 -12.75 -31.24 2.22
CA GLY A 161 -13.35 -32.57 2.09
C GLY A 161 -14.15 -32.90 0.82
N PHE A 162 -13.95 -32.24 -0.33
CA PHE A 162 -14.53 -32.77 -1.57
C PHE A 162 -13.68 -33.94 -2.12
N VAL A 163 -14.07 -35.17 -1.77
CA VAL A 163 -13.54 -36.40 -2.38
C VAL A 163 -14.39 -36.72 -3.62
N PRO A 164 -13.88 -36.54 -4.85
CA PRO A 164 -14.61 -36.99 -6.03
C PRO A 164 -14.75 -38.51 -6.00
N LYS A 165 -15.97 -39.02 -6.22
CA LYS A 165 -16.19 -40.47 -6.33
C LYS A 165 -15.41 -41.01 -7.53
N PRO A 166 -14.61 -42.08 -7.37
CA PRO A 166 -14.01 -42.76 -8.51
C PRO A 166 -15.14 -43.35 -9.36
N HIS A 167 -15.09 -43.10 -10.66
CA HIS A 167 -15.94 -43.75 -11.67
C HIS A 167 -15.28 -45.04 -12.14
#